data_AF-A0A9P7DKK9-F1
#
_entry.id   AF-A0A9P7DKK9-F1
#
_cell.length_a   1.000
_cell.length_b   1.000
_cell.length_c   1.000
_cell.angle_alpha   90.00
_cell.angle_beta   90.00
_cell.angle_gamma   90.00
#
_symmetry.space_group_name_H-M   'P 1'
#
loop_
_entity.id
_entity.type
_entity.pdbx_description
1 polymer ?
#
loop_
_entity_poly.entity_id
_entity_poly.type
_entity_poly.pdbx_seq_one_letter_code
_entity_poly.pdbx_strand_id
1 'polypeptide(L)'
;MNPGESRTDLIVLLRITWNQIMLPIVGVLEHVLKLKHRSRIWLCPTAAFTSIPLHAVHPFQTKADRSGKALCLEDLYICSYTRTLSALIRSRQLVKKRVPPSFVAIGQGQPGAGKGKALLAVDSELELVYKLVPATANCTTISDDAATRASALSALQQNTWAYLACRGKQDPTQPYDSHFVMRDEHLTLLDIMERHLPQAEFAFLSACHTAVGHEKTPDEVIHLAAGLQFSGFKSVVGTLWEVDDAVAKHVVEAFCKYMFGDLKNGTVRGQPGHSTVLRTR
;
A
#
# COMPACT_ATOMS: atom_id res chain seq x y z
N MET A 1 -3.94 -23.68 3.90
CA MET A 1 -3.13 -23.82 5.14
C MET A 1 -3.99 -23.41 6.31
N ASN A 2 -3.95 -24.11 7.45
CA ASN A 2 -4.72 -23.72 8.63
C ASN A 2 -4.29 -22.31 9.11
N PRO A 3 -5.24 -21.40 9.42
CA PRO A 3 -4.92 -20.02 9.82
C PRO A 3 -4.05 -19.90 11.09
N GLY A 4 -4.18 -20.86 12.01
CA GLY A 4 -3.42 -20.89 13.27
C GLY A 4 -1.95 -21.33 13.11
N GLU A 5 -1.67 -22.27 12.21
CA GLU A 5 -0.30 -22.72 11.90
C GLU A 5 0.47 -21.64 11.16
N SER A 6 -0.16 -21.01 10.15
CA SER A 6 0.42 -19.91 9.37
C SER A 6 0.87 -18.71 10.22
N ARG A 7 0.13 -18.39 11.29
CA ARG A 7 0.46 -17.24 12.15
C ARG A 7 1.70 -17.49 13.01
N THR A 8 1.90 -18.73 13.46
CA THR A 8 3.06 -19.12 14.27
C THR A 8 4.32 -19.10 13.42
N ASP A 9 4.25 -19.64 12.20
CA ASP A 9 5.35 -19.63 11.24
C ASP A 9 5.78 -18.20 10.86
N LEU A 10 4.81 -17.31 10.64
CA LEU A 10 5.10 -15.90 10.38
C LEU A 10 5.82 -15.24 11.56
N ILE A 11 5.37 -15.46 12.79
CA ILE A 11 6.04 -14.90 13.99
C ILE A 11 7.48 -15.39 14.09
N VAL A 12 7.71 -16.69 13.85
CA VAL A 12 9.05 -17.28 13.83
C VAL A 12 9.91 -16.65 12.75
N LEU A 13 9.40 -16.52 11.52
CA LEU A 13 10.10 -15.89 10.40
C LEU A 13 10.48 -14.44 10.71
N LEU A 14 9.56 -13.65 11.26
CA LEU A 14 9.80 -12.25 11.63
C LEU A 14 10.82 -12.12 12.75
N ARG A 15 10.81 -13.04 13.72
CA ARG A 15 11.82 -13.09 14.79
C ARG A 15 13.21 -13.41 14.26
N ILE A 16 13.31 -14.42 13.39
CA ILE A 16 14.59 -14.79 12.76
C ILE A 16 15.10 -13.62 11.92
N THR A 17 14.24 -13.03 11.10
CA THR A 17 14.59 -11.88 10.26
C THR A 17 15.05 -10.68 11.09
N TRP A 18 14.39 -10.43 12.23
CA TRP A 18 14.83 -9.40 13.17
C TRP A 18 16.25 -9.69 13.67
N ASN A 19 16.48 -10.86 14.27
CA ASN A 19 17.75 -11.16 14.92
C ASN A 19 18.93 -11.24 13.94
N GLN A 20 18.72 -11.87 12.78
CA GLN A 20 19.80 -12.20 11.85
C GLN A 20 20.10 -11.09 10.84
N ILE A 21 19.12 -10.22 10.55
CA ILE A 21 19.23 -9.25 9.45
C ILE A 21 19.00 -7.84 9.97
N MET A 22 17.84 -7.56 10.54
CA MET A 22 17.48 -6.18 10.86
C MET A 22 18.19 -5.63 12.08
N LEU A 23 18.45 -6.45 13.11
CA LEU A 23 19.18 -6.02 14.30
C LEU A 23 20.64 -5.59 13.98
N PRO A 24 21.42 -6.35 13.19
CA PRO A 24 22.71 -5.86 12.69
C PRO A 24 22.60 -4.54 11.92
N ILE A 25 21.59 -4.40 11.04
CA ILE A 25 21.35 -3.17 10.28
C ILE A 25 21.04 -1.99 11.22
N VAL A 26 20.17 -2.19 12.22
CA VAL A 26 19.86 -1.19 13.24
C VAL A 26 21.12 -0.77 13.99
N GLY A 27 21.97 -1.73 14.39
CA GLY A 27 23.24 -1.42 15.05
C GLY A 27 24.15 -0.52 14.19
N VAL A 28 24.22 -0.76 12.88
CA VAL A 28 24.95 0.12 11.95
C VAL A 28 24.27 1.48 11.83
N LEU A 29 22.95 1.54 11.67
CA LEU A 29 22.20 2.79 11.56
C LEU A 29 22.39 3.68 12.80
N GLU A 30 22.36 3.11 14.00
CA GLU A 30 22.47 3.84 15.27
C GLU A 30 23.92 4.20 15.62
N HIS A 31 24.83 3.24 15.57
CA HIS A 31 26.17 3.43 16.13
C HIS A 31 27.19 3.94 15.11
N VAL A 32 27.06 3.53 13.84
CA VAL A 32 27.98 3.94 12.77
C VAL A 32 27.47 5.20 12.08
N LEU A 33 26.23 5.14 11.59
CA LEU A 33 25.63 6.25 10.83
C LEU A 33 24.99 7.32 11.72
N LYS A 34 24.85 7.06 13.03
CA LYS A 34 24.27 8.00 14.02
C LYS A 34 22.89 8.53 13.60
N LEU A 35 22.11 7.67 12.96
CA LEU A 35 20.78 8.01 12.47
C LEU A 35 19.82 8.18 13.64
N LYS A 36 19.17 9.34 13.72
CA LYS A 36 18.21 9.63 14.78
C LYS A 36 17.01 8.70 14.70
N HIS A 37 16.47 8.29 15.86
CA HIS A 37 15.17 7.62 15.91
C HIS A 37 14.09 8.47 15.24
N ARG A 38 13.07 7.81 14.69
CA ARG A 38 12.01 8.35 13.83
C ARG A 38 12.49 8.89 12.48
N SER A 39 13.77 8.76 12.13
CA SER A 39 14.23 9.04 10.77
C SER A 39 13.56 8.09 9.78
N ARG A 40 13.31 8.59 8.57
CA ARG A 40 12.80 7.77 7.47
C ARG A 40 13.92 6.98 6.82
N ILE A 41 13.68 5.68 6.63
CA ILE A 41 14.58 4.77 5.92
C ILE A 41 13.84 4.13 4.74
N TRP A 42 14.57 3.88 3.65
CA TRP A 42 14.06 3.15 2.49
C TRP A 42 14.74 1.79 2.41
N LEU A 43 13.94 0.74 2.56
CA LEU A 43 14.34 -0.63 2.38
C LEU A 43 14.24 -0.97 0.90
N CYS A 44 15.32 -1.52 0.33
CA CYS A 44 15.37 -1.97 -1.05
C CYS A 44 15.56 -3.50 -1.11
N PRO A 45 14.56 -4.30 -0.66
CA PRO A 45 14.69 -5.75 -0.63
C PRO A 45 14.73 -6.34 -2.04
N THR A 46 15.38 -7.50 -2.15
CA THR A 46 15.53 -8.27 -3.39
C THR A 46 15.14 -9.73 -3.15
N ALA A 47 14.75 -10.42 -4.22
CA ALA A 47 14.34 -11.83 -4.17
C ALA A 47 13.31 -12.12 -3.07
N ALA A 48 13.45 -13.22 -2.34
CA ALA A 48 12.50 -13.65 -1.31
C ALA A 48 12.26 -12.62 -0.19
N PHE A 49 13.15 -11.64 0.02
CA PHE A 49 12.92 -10.58 1.01
C PHE A 49 11.80 -9.61 0.61
N THR A 50 11.35 -9.62 -0.64
CA THR A 50 10.24 -8.76 -1.06
C THR A 50 8.92 -9.17 -0.40
N SER A 51 8.71 -10.47 -0.14
CA SER A 51 7.50 -11.02 0.48
C SER A 51 7.50 -10.92 2.02
N ILE A 52 8.65 -10.60 2.64
CA ILE A 52 8.74 -10.45 4.10
C ILE A 52 8.37 -9.01 4.50
N PRO A 53 7.51 -8.80 5.50
CA PRO A 53 7.19 -7.47 6.04
C PRO A 53 8.36 -6.94 6.89
N LEU A 54 9.49 -6.62 6.26
CA LEU A 54 10.68 -6.08 6.96
C LEU A 54 10.39 -4.89 7.88
N HIS A 55 9.44 -4.02 7.55
CA HIS A 55 8.99 -2.92 8.41
C HIS A 55 8.37 -3.38 9.73
N ALA A 56 7.81 -4.60 9.78
CA ALA A 56 7.11 -5.17 10.94
C ALA A 56 7.91 -6.29 11.63
N VAL A 57 9.19 -6.48 11.27
CA VAL A 57 10.01 -7.48 11.97
C VAL A 57 10.19 -7.09 13.44
N HIS A 58 10.12 -8.10 14.29
CA HIS A 58 9.94 -7.87 15.71
C HIS A 58 10.69 -8.95 16.52
N PRO A 59 11.36 -8.60 17.64
CA PRO A 59 12.11 -9.55 18.46
C PRO A 59 11.23 -10.58 19.18
N PHE A 60 9.94 -10.23 19.39
CA PHE A 60 8.93 -10.96 20.17
C PHE A 60 9.42 -11.39 21.55
N GLN A 61 10.21 -10.53 22.18
CA GLN A 61 10.79 -10.74 23.50
C GLN A 61 10.41 -9.59 24.42
N THR A 62 10.13 -9.93 25.68
CA THR A 62 10.09 -8.98 26.78
C THR A 62 11.53 -8.72 27.21
N LYS A 63 11.87 -7.48 27.54
CA LYS A 63 13.22 -7.17 28.04
C LYS A 63 13.52 -7.99 29.30
N ALA A 64 14.78 -8.38 29.48
CA ALA A 64 15.22 -9.24 30.60
C ALA A 64 14.94 -8.62 31.99
N ASP A 65 14.86 -7.28 32.05
CA ASP A 65 14.54 -6.49 33.25
C ASP A 65 13.02 -6.31 33.49
N ARG A 66 12.16 -6.90 32.65
CA ARG A 66 10.69 -6.71 32.65
C ARG A 66 10.24 -5.24 32.53
N SER A 67 11.11 -4.31 32.12
CA SER A 67 10.81 -2.87 32.04
C SER A 67 9.95 -2.49 30.85
N GLY A 68 9.63 -3.44 29.97
CA GLY A 68 8.72 -3.25 28.85
C GLY A 68 9.03 -4.15 27.66
N LYS A 69 8.34 -3.88 26.56
CA LYS A 69 8.54 -4.57 25.28
C LYS A 69 9.88 -4.15 24.67
N ALA A 70 10.60 -5.09 24.05
CA ALA A 70 11.78 -4.75 23.26
C ALA A 70 11.37 -3.88 22.06
N LEU A 71 12.16 -2.84 21.76
CA LEU A 71 11.93 -1.98 20.60
C LEU A 71 12.03 -2.81 19.32
N CYS A 72 11.13 -2.53 18.37
CA CYS A 72 11.15 -3.12 17.04
C CYS A 72 11.37 -2.04 15.97
N LEU A 73 11.46 -2.45 14.70
CA LEU A 73 11.92 -1.54 13.65
C LEU A 73 11.02 -0.30 13.48
N GLU A 74 9.71 -0.49 13.56
CA GLU A 74 8.69 0.57 13.48
C GLU A 74 8.70 1.54 14.68
N ASP A 75 9.21 1.12 15.84
CA ASP A 75 9.43 2.01 16.99
C ASP A 75 10.61 2.95 16.73
N LEU A 76 11.61 2.44 16.02
CA LEU A 76 12.89 3.10 15.78
C LEU A 76 12.87 4.00 14.53
N TYR A 77 12.26 3.54 13.43
CA TYR A 77 12.37 4.19 12.13
C TYR A 77 11.06 4.18 11.34
N ILE A 78 10.85 5.21 10.52
CA ILE A 78 9.75 5.26 9.57
C ILE A 78 10.19 4.51 8.31
N CYS A 79 9.70 3.29 8.14
CA CYS A 79 10.10 2.43 7.04
C CYS A 79 9.30 2.71 5.76
N SER A 80 9.98 2.68 4.62
CA SER A 80 9.39 2.78 3.29
C SER A 80 10.11 1.79 2.38
N TYR A 81 9.46 1.35 1.31
CA TYR A 81 10.09 0.44 0.35
C TYR A 81 10.36 1.14 -0.98
N THR A 82 11.46 0.75 -1.61
CA THR A 82 11.74 1.08 -2.99
C THR A 82 12.25 -0.16 -3.70
N ARG A 83 12.03 -0.26 -5.02
CA ARG A 83 12.49 -1.42 -5.80
C ARG A 83 13.90 -1.25 -6.36
N THR A 84 14.28 0.00 -6.63
CA THR A 84 15.60 0.37 -7.13
C THR A 84 15.99 1.74 -6.59
N LEU A 85 17.30 1.98 -6.43
CA LEU A 85 17.79 3.30 -6.05
C LEU A 85 17.40 4.38 -7.08
N SER A 86 17.39 4.04 -8.37
CA SER A 86 16.98 4.94 -9.45
C SER A 86 15.52 5.38 -9.32
N ALA A 87 14.60 4.48 -8.96
CA ALA A 87 13.20 4.82 -8.73
C ALA A 87 13.05 5.80 -7.56
N LEU A 88 13.80 5.58 -6.46
CA LEU A 88 13.81 6.49 -5.32
C LEU A 88 14.36 7.87 -5.68
N ILE A 89 15.47 7.94 -6.42
CA ILE A 89 16.06 9.22 -6.87
C ILE A 89 15.08 9.97 -7.77
N ARG A 90 14.49 9.29 -8.76
CA ARG A 90 13.52 9.88 -9.69
C ARG A 90 12.30 10.44 -8.96
N SER A 91 11.73 9.66 -8.04
CA SER A 91 10.59 10.08 -7.21
C SER A 91 10.90 11.36 -6.42
N ARG A 92 12.12 11.52 -5.90
CA ARG A 92 12.53 12.72 -5.16
C ARG A 92 12.71 13.96 -6.05
N GLN A 93 13.11 13.80 -7.31
CA GLN A 93 13.31 14.92 -8.23
C GLN A 93 11.99 15.56 -8.70
N LEU A 94 10.91 14.78 -8.77
CA LEU A 94 9.60 15.19 -9.29
C LEU A 94 8.72 15.98 -8.30
N VAL A 95 9.22 16.29 -7.09
CA VAL A 95 8.42 16.89 -5.99
C VAL A 95 8.47 18.42 -5.96
N LYS A 96 9.05 19.06 -6.99
CA LYS A 96 9.29 20.52 -6.98
C LYS A 96 8.04 21.40 -7.13
N LYS A 97 6.86 20.86 -7.47
CA LYS A 97 5.61 21.62 -7.60
C LYS A 97 4.52 21.02 -6.74
N ARG A 98 3.96 21.81 -5.81
CA ARG A 98 2.78 21.44 -5.01
C ARG A 98 1.53 21.81 -5.78
N VAL A 99 0.76 20.81 -6.19
CA VAL A 99 -0.57 20.99 -6.79
C VAL A 99 -1.60 20.60 -5.72
N PRO A 100 -2.74 21.29 -5.60
CA PRO A 100 -3.84 20.84 -4.75
C PRO A 100 -4.25 19.41 -5.16
N PRO A 101 -4.43 18.48 -4.21
CA PRO A 101 -4.73 17.11 -4.57
C PRO A 101 -6.16 16.99 -5.14
N SER A 102 -6.25 16.44 -6.34
CA SER A 102 -7.48 15.85 -6.90
C SER A 102 -7.51 14.35 -6.62
N PHE A 103 -8.65 13.86 -6.14
CA PHE A 103 -8.84 12.50 -5.67
C PHE A 103 -9.79 11.74 -6.59
N VAL A 104 -9.43 10.51 -6.90
CA VAL A 104 -10.36 9.51 -7.42
C VAL A 104 -10.41 8.31 -6.48
N ALA A 105 -11.62 7.85 -6.15
CA ALA A 105 -11.86 6.57 -5.52
C ALA A 105 -12.53 5.63 -6.53
N ILE A 106 -11.85 4.54 -6.90
CA ILE A 106 -12.31 3.55 -7.87
C ILE A 106 -12.55 2.25 -7.11
N GLY A 107 -13.77 1.70 -7.18
CA GLY A 107 -14.06 0.40 -6.60
C GLY A 107 -14.88 -0.50 -7.51
N GLN A 108 -14.55 -1.79 -7.47
CA GLN A 108 -15.26 -2.84 -8.18
C GLN A 108 -15.66 -3.94 -7.19
N GLY A 109 -16.89 -3.85 -6.68
CA GLY A 109 -17.49 -4.85 -5.80
C GLY A 109 -18.09 -6.01 -6.58
N GLN A 110 -18.71 -5.73 -7.73
CA GLN A 110 -19.43 -6.73 -8.53
C GLN A 110 -18.78 -6.92 -9.90
N PRO A 111 -17.67 -7.69 -10.01
CA PRO A 111 -17.03 -7.90 -11.30
C PRO A 111 -18.00 -8.58 -12.27
N GLY A 112 -17.94 -8.23 -13.56
CA GLY A 112 -18.85 -8.78 -14.57
C GLY A 112 -18.87 -10.31 -14.59
N ALA A 113 -19.94 -10.90 -15.14
CA ALA A 113 -20.15 -12.35 -15.13
C ALA A 113 -18.88 -13.14 -15.52
N GLY A 114 -18.49 -14.10 -14.66
CA GLY A 114 -17.31 -14.96 -14.88
C GLY A 114 -15.96 -14.38 -14.41
N LYS A 115 -15.91 -13.17 -13.85
CA LYS A 115 -14.64 -12.50 -13.45
C LYS A 115 -14.28 -12.59 -11.97
N GLY A 116 -15.01 -13.40 -11.21
CA GLY A 116 -14.75 -13.64 -9.79
C GLY A 116 -15.98 -13.46 -8.91
N LYS A 117 -15.80 -13.65 -7.60
CA LYS A 117 -16.84 -13.44 -6.60
C LYS A 117 -16.97 -11.96 -6.25
N ALA A 118 -18.18 -11.55 -5.87
CA ALA A 118 -18.44 -10.21 -5.38
C ALA A 118 -17.65 -9.90 -4.10
N LEU A 119 -17.22 -8.65 -3.96
CA LEU A 119 -16.60 -8.08 -2.78
C LEU A 119 -17.62 -7.17 -2.10
N LEU A 120 -18.18 -7.62 -0.98
CA LEU A 120 -19.32 -6.96 -0.33
C LEU A 120 -18.94 -5.67 0.40
N ALA A 121 -17.65 -5.49 0.74
CA ALA A 121 -17.19 -4.35 1.52
C ALA A 121 -16.87 -3.10 0.70
N VAL A 122 -16.69 -3.24 -0.63
CA VAL A 122 -16.19 -2.17 -1.51
C VAL A 122 -17.05 -0.91 -1.42
N ASP A 123 -18.37 -1.01 -1.53
CA ASP A 123 -19.26 0.15 -1.46
C ASP A 123 -19.13 0.88 -0.12
N SER A 124 -19.12 0.13 0.98
CA SER A 124 -19.01 0.69 2.32
C SER A 124 -17.65 1.37 2.57
N GLU A 125 -16.61 0.91 1.87
CA GLU A 125 -15.27 1.46 1.93
C GLU A 125 -15.14 2.74 1.10
N LEU A 126 -15.69 2.77 -0.13
CA LEU A 126 -15.74 3.98 -0.94
C LEU A 126 -16.54 5.08 -0.24
N GLU A 127 -17.67 4.74 0.39
CA GLU A 127 -18.46 5.65 1.21
C GLU A 127 -17.67 6.23 2.39
N LEU A 128 -16.85 5.40 3.04
CA LEU A 128 -15.98 5.84 4.12
C LEU A 128 -14.92 6.83 3.61
N VAL A 129 -14.25 6.52 2.50
CA VAL A 129 -13.26 7.40 1.88
C VAL A 129 -13.89 8.73 1.49
N TYR A 130 -15.04 8.70 0.80
CA TYR A 130 -15.76 9.90 0.39
C TYR A 130 -16.11 10.81 1.58
N LYS A 131 -16.55 10.23 2.71
CA LYS A 131 -16.87 10.99 3.94
C LYS A 131 -15.65 11.58 4.64
N LEU A 132 -14.49 10.94 4.53
CA LEU A 132 -13.27 11.37 5.22
C LEU A 132 -12.42 12.34 4.40
N VAL A 133 -12.54 12.32 3.07
CA VAL A 133 -11.91 13.31 2.20
C VAL A 133 -12.51 14.70 2.49
N PRO A 134 -11.68 15.76 2.64
CA PRO A 134 -12.21 17.09 2.94
C PRO A 134 -13.09 17.61 1.81
N ALA A 135 -14.18 18.32 2.14
CA ALA A 135 -15.06 18.94 1.16
C ALA A 135 -14.36 19.99 0.26
N THR A 136 -13.20 20.48 0.68
CA THR A 136 -12.35 21.40 -0.10
C THR A 136 -11.53 20.70 -1.18
N ALA A 137 -11.44 19.37 -1.13
CA ALA A 137 -10.77 18.57 -2.15
C ALA A 137 -11.78 18.08 -3.20
N ASN A 138 -11.40 18.13 -4.47
CA ASN A 138 -12.20 17.52 -5.52
C ASN A 138 -12.03 15.99 -5.44
N CYS A 139 -13.13 15.28 -5.15
CA CYS A 139 -13.16 13.83 -5.03
C CYS A 139 -14.19 13.25 -5.98
N THR A 140 -13.75 12.40 -6.91
CA THR A 140 -14.63 11.66 -7.83
C THR A 140 -14.67 10.20 -7.40
N THR A 141 -15.87 9.61 -7.37
CA THR A 141 -16.04 8.18 -7.10
C THR A 141 -16.49 7.46 -8.37
N ILE A 142 -15.85 6.34 -8.68
CA ILE A 142 -16.20 5.43 -9.78
C ILE A 142 -16.45 4.06 -9.17
N SER A 143 -17.67 3.56 -9.25
CA SER A 143 -18.05 2.27 -8.65
C SER A 143 -18.74 1.34 -9.65
N ASP A 144 -18.49 0.05 -9.49
CA ASP A 144 -19.15 -1.07 -10.17
C ASP A 144 -19.38 -0.86 -11.67
N ASP A 145 -20.61 -0.64 -12.12
CA ASP A 145 -20.92 -0.50 -13.55
C ASP A 145 -20.12 0.62 -14.23
N ALA A 146 -19.76 1.68 -13.48
CA ALA A 146 -18.93 2.78 -13.97
C ALA A 146 -17.42 2.47 -13.92
N ALA A 147 -16.99 1.51 -13.09
CA ALA A 147 -15.60 1.09 -12.93
C ALA A 147 -15.19 0.16 -14.07
N THR A 148 -15.14 0.74 -15.27
CA THR A 148 -14.59 0.12 -16.49
C THR A 148 -13.09 0.39 -16.62
N ARG A 149 -12.39 -0.41 -17.43
CA ARG A 149 -10.97 -0.19 -17.77
C ARG A 149 -10.74 1.23 -18.28
N ALA A 150 -11.58 1.70 -19.19
CA ALA A 150 -11.46 3.02 -19.80
C ALA A 150 -11.70 4.15 -18.79
N SER A 151 -12.76 4.05 -17.97
CA SER A 151 -13.06 5.02 -16.91
C SER A 151 -11.91 5.12 -15.90
N ALA A 152 -11.38 3.96 -15.48
CA ALA A 152 -10.28 3.91 -14.52
C ALA A 152 -9.01 4.57 -15.08
N LEU A 153 -8.60 4.24 -16.31
CA LEU A 153 -7.44 4.88 -16.96
C LEU A 153 -7.60 6.39 -17.07
N SER A 154 -8.76 6.86 -17.55
CA SER A 154 -9.04 8.28 -17.68
C SER A 154 -8.97 8.99 -16.32
N ALA A 155 -9.49 8.37 -15.27
CA ALA A 155 -9.48 8.96 -13.94
C ALA A 155 -8.07 8.99 -13.33
N LEU A 156 -7.25 7.95 -13.54
CA LEU A 156 -5.84 7.95 -13.13
C LEU A 156 -5.02 9.04 -13.84
N GLN A 157 -5.36 9.38 -15.08
CA GLN A 157 -4.69 10.46 -15.83
C GLN A 157 -5.05 11.86 -15.33
N GLN A 158 -6.28 12.05 -14.86
CA GLN A 158 -6.83 13.35 -14.47
C GLN A 158 -6.65 13.66 -12.97
N ASN A 159 -6.30 12.66 -12.17
CA ASN A 159 -6.23 12.80 -10.72
C ASN A 159 -4.81 12.62 -10.20
N THR A 160 -4.48 13.40 -9.17
CA THR A 160 -3.20 13.29 -8.50
C THR A 160 -3.14 12.10 -7.53
N TRP A 161 -4.27 11.78 -6.89
CA TRP A 161 -4.38 10.76 -5.86
C TRP A 161 -5.44 9.75 -6.27
N ALA A 162 -5.08 8.46 -6.18
CA ALA A 162 -5.97 7.36 -6.52
C ALA A 162 -6.18 6.44 -5.32
N TYR A 163 -7.43 6.09 -5.08
CA TYR A 163 -7.82 5.05 -4.14
C TYR A 163 -8.45 3.91 -4.93
N LEU A 164 -7.93 2.70 -4.81
CA LEU A 164 -8.34 1.53 -5.59
C LEU A 164 -8.85 0.42 -4.65
N ALA A 165 -10.16 0.25 -4.58
CA ALA A 165 -10.88 -0.82 -3.88
C ALA A 165 -11.40 -1.86 -4.90
N CYS A 166 -10.46 -2.48 -5.61
CA CYS A 166 -10.76 -3.44 -6.68
C CYS A 166 -9.94 -4.70 -6.44
N ARG A 167 -10.46 -5.88 -6.79
CA ARG A 167 -9.66 -7.11 -6.72
C ARG A 167 -8.40 -6.97 -7.57
N GLY A 168 -7.24 -7.06 -6.95
CA GLY A 168 -5.96 -7.18 -7.65
C GLY A 168 -5.64 -8.64 -7.96
N LYS A 169 -5.10 -8.92 -9.14
CA LYS A 169 -4.56 -10.24 -9.49
C LYS A 169 -3.16 -10.06 -10.07
N GLN A 170 -2.21 -10.83 -9.56
CA GLN A 170 -0.87 -10.85 -10.11
C GLN A 170 -0.68 -11.98 -11.11
N ASP A 171 0.21 -11.76 -12.07
CA ASP A 171 0.77 -12.80 -12.91
C ASP A 171 2.30 -12.85 -12.70
N PRO A 172 2.82 -13.81 -11.91
CA PRO A 172 4.25 -13.94 -11.66
C PRO A 172 5.07 -14.27 -12.92
N THR A 173 4.44 -14.89 -13.92
CA THR A 173 5.10 -15.29 -15.18
C THR A 173 5.15 -14.12 -16.17
N GLN A 174 4.12 -13.28 -16.16
CA GLN A 174 4.00 -12.08 -16.97
C GLN A 174 3.65 -10.88 -16.06
N PRO A 175 4.63 -10.29 -15.35
CA PRO A 175 4.35 -9.26 -14.35
C PRO A 175 3.53 -8.06 -14.85
N TYR A 176 3.70 -7.69 -16.12
CA TYR A 176 2.95 -6.60 -16.77
C TYR A 176 1.46 -6.90 -16.99
N ASP A 177 1.07 -8.18 -16.99
CA ASP A 177 -0.32 -8.63 -17.10
C ASP A 177 -1.02 -8.70 -15.73
N SER A 178 -0.29 -8.43 -14.64
CA SER A 178 -0.91 -8.18 -13.34
C SER A 178 -1.91 -7.03 -13.48
N HIS A 179 -3.08 -7.16 -12.87
CA HIS A 179 -4.20 -6.26 -13.16
C HIS A 179 -5.15 -6.05 -11.98
N PHE A 180 -5.96 -5.02 -12.12
CA PHE A 180 -7.16 -4.84 -11.32
C PHE A 180 -8.39 -5.34 -12.11
N VAL A 181 -9.23 -6.12 -11.44
CA VAL A 181 -10.49 -6.58 -12.03
C VAL A 181 -11.47 -5.41 -12.08
N MET A 182 -11.90 -5.05 -13.29
CA MET A 182 -12.91 -4.03 -13.56
C MET A 182 -14.18 -4.68 -14.11
N ARG A 183 -15.23 -3.87 -14.29
CA ARG A 183 -16.53 -4.28 -14.81
C ARG A 183 -16.47 -5.01 -16.16
N ASP A 184 -15.65 -4.53 -17.09
CA ASP A 184 -15.70 -4.84 -18.53
C ASP A 184 -14.44 -5.55 -19.06
N GLU A 185 -13.24 -5.05 -18.78
CA GLU A 185 -11.94 -5.62 -19.14
C GLU A 185 -10.98 -5.44 -17.96
N HIS A 186 -9.88 -6.20 -17.90
CA HIS A 186 -8.92 -5.99 -16.81
C HIS A 186 -8.12 -4.69 -17.03
N LEU A 187 -7.86 -3.94 -15.96
CA LEU A 187 -6.91 -2.83 -15.98
C LEU A 187 -5.52 -3.37 -15.66
N THR A 188 -4.73 -3.66 -16.68
CA THR A 188 -3.39 -4.26 -16.53
C THR A 188 -2.35 -3.22 -16.13
N LEU A 189 -1.21 -3.67 -15.57
CA LEU A 189 -0.08 -2.80 -15.35
C LEU A 189 0.47 -2.24 -16.65
N LEU A 190 0.47 -3.03 -17.73
CA LEU A 190 0.84 -2.56 -19.06
C LEU A 190 -0.04 -1.37 -19.49
N ASP A 191 -1.37 -1.50 -19.36
CA ASP A 191 -2.31 -0.42 -19.67
C ASP A 191 -1.95 0.88 -18.92
N ILE A 192 -1.58 0.78 -17.64
CA ILE A 192 -1.24 1.95 -16.80
C ILE A 192 0.13 2.52 -17.19
N MET A 193 1.12 1.66 -17.44
CA MET A 193 2.50 2.05 -17.77
C MET A 193 2.62 2.71 -19.14
N GLU A 194 1.79 2.31 -20.10
CA GLU A 194 1.74 2.92 -21.43
C GLU A 194 1.06 4.30 -21.42
N ARG A 195 0.34 4.64 -20.34
CA ARG A 195 -0.25 5.97 -20.19
C ARG A 195 0.73 6.96 -19.59
N HIS A 196 0.69 8.16 -20.14
CA HIS A 196 1.31 9.30 -19.49
C HIS A 196 0.44 9.77 -18.31
N LEU A 197 0.96 9.59 -17.08
CA LEU A 197 0.32 10.02 -15.83
C LEU A 197 1.09 11.20 -15.20
N PRO A 198 1.09 12.40 -15.81
CA PRO A 198 1.93 13.52 -15.36
C PRO A 198 1.56 14.04 -13.96
N GLN A 199 0.33 13.79 -13.53
CA GLN A 199 -0.22 14.27 -12.27
C GLN A 199 -0.13 13.25 -11.14
N ALA A 200 0.18 11.98 -11.42
CA ALA A 200 0.16 10.92 -10.42
C ALA A 200 1.15 11.18 -9.28
N GLU A 201 0.64 11.27 -8.06
CA GLU A 201 1.44 11.48 -6.85
C GLU A 201 1.31 10.33 -5.88
N PHE A 202 0.08 9.89 -5.61
CA PHE A 202 -0.20 8.92 -4.57
C PHE A 202 -1.25 7.90 -4.98
N ALA A 203 -1.02 6.62 -4.70
CA ALA A 203 -2.04 5.59 -4.80
C ALA A 203 -2.21 4.86 -3.47
N PHE A 204 -3.45 4.53 -3.12
CA PHE A 204 -3.79 3.60 -2.04
C PHE A 204 -4.49 2.39 -2.64
N LEU A 205 -3.93 1.21 -2.40
CA LEU A 205 -4.41 -0.05 -2.95
C LEU A 205 -5.08 -0.85 -1.84
N SER A 206 -6.40 -0.74 -1.78
CA SER A 206 -7.26 -1.61 -1.00
C SER A 206 -7.71 -2.79 -1.85
N ALA A 207 -6.74 -3.47 -2.46
CA ALA A 207 -7.00 -4.44 -3.53
C ALA A 207 -7.15 -5.89 -3.04
N CYS A 208 -7.04 -6.09 -1.73
CA CYS A 208 -6.89 -7.38 -1.06
C CYS A 208 -8.08 -7.65 -0.14
N HIS A 209 -9.28 -7.63 -0.70
CA HIS A 209 -10.50 -8.01 0.00
C HIS A 209 -10.63 -9.52 0.13
N THR A 210 -11.21 -9.96 1.25
CA THR A 210 -11.42 -11.39 1.47
C THR A 210 -12.56 -11.91 0.59
N ALA A 211 -12.28 -12.76 -0.41
CA ALA A 211 -13.36 -13.36 -1.19
C ALA A 211 -14.02 -14.48 -0.36
N VAL A 212 -15.32 -14.37 -0.08
CA VAL A 212 -16.05 -15.41 0.70
C VAL A 212 -15.83 -16.80 0.09
N GLY A 213 -15.14 -17.67 0.82
CA GLY A 213 -14.85 -19.06 0.42
C GLY A 213 -13.67 -19.23 -0.55
N HIS A 214 -12.51 -18.65 -0.25
CA HIS A 214 -11.22 -19.01 -0.86
C HIS A 214 -10.19 -19.37 0.22
N GLU A 215 -9.50 -20.50 0.06
CA GLU A 215 -8.60 -21.10 1.08
C GLU A 215 -7.12 -21.16 0.66
N LYS A 216 -6.70 -20.40 -0.38
CA LYS A 216 -5.33 -20.45 -0.90
C LYS A 216 -4.74 -19.05 -1.05
N THR A 217 -3.86 -18.69 -0.12
CA THR A 217 -3.00 -17.49 -0.09
C THR A 217 -1.82 -17.58 -1.08
N PRO A 218 -1.09 -16.47 -1.39
CA PRO A 218 -1.36 -15.05 -1.07
C PRO A 218 -1.52 -14.15 -2.30
N ASP A 219 -2.47 -13.21 -2.27
CA ASP A 219 -2.55 -12.13 -3.27
C ASP A 219 -1.60 -10.98 -2.90
N GLU A 220 -0.60 -10.73 -3.74
CA GLU A 220 0.48 -9.79 -3.45
C GLU A 220 0.18 -8.43 -4.10
N VAL A 221 0.09 -7.34 -3.34
CA VAL A 221 -0.03 -5.98 -3.93
C VAL A 221 1.32 -5.45 -4.42
N ILE A 222 2.40 -6.23 -4.25
CA ILE A 222 3.79 -5.77 -4.46
C ILE A 222 4.06 -5.42 -5.93
N HIS A 223 3.71 -6.29 -6.88
CA HIS A 223 3.90 -6.02 -8.31
C HIS A 223 2.97 -4.90 -8.78
N LEU A 224 1.73 -4.85 -8.28
CA LEU A 224 0.78 -3.78 -8.60
C LEU A 224 1.29 -2.41 -8.10
N ALA A 225 1.74 -2.34 -6.85
CA ALA A 225 2.32 -1.13 -6.27
C ALA A 225 3.61 -0.71 -7.00
N ALA A 226 4.46 -1.68 -7.36
CA ALA A 226 5.66 -1.41 -8.13
C ALA A 226 5.33 -0.90 -9.54
N GLY A 227 4.36 -1.52 -10.23
CA GLY A 227 3.90 -1.09 -11.55
C GLY A 227 3.35 0.35 -11.53
N LEU A 228 2.57 0.70 -10.51
CA LEU A 228 2.10 2.07 -10.33
C LEU A 228 3.25 3.06 -10.08
N GLN A 229 4.25 2.67 -9.28
CA GLN A 229 5.46 3.50 -9.12
C GLN A 229 6.20 3.71 -10.45
N PHE A 230 6.33 2.67 -11.27
CA PHE A 230 6.94 2.77 -12.60
C PHE A 230 6.10 3.62 -13.56
N SER A 231 4.78 3.64 -13.38
CA SER A 231 3.83 4.43 -14.18
C SER A 231 3.79 5.91 -13.80
N GLY A 232 4.47 6.31 -12.72
CA GLY A 232 4.62 7.71 -12.32
C GLY A 232 4.15 8.04 -10.91
N PHE A 233 3.46 7.12 -10.22
CA PHE A 233 3.06 7.37 -8.83
C PHE A 233 4.28 7.53 -7.93
N LYS A 234 4.36 8.66 -7.23
CA LYS A 234 5.51 8.98 -6.38
C LYS A 234 5.51 8.15 -5.11
N SER A 235 4.36 7.68 -4.65
CA SER A 235 4.18 6.83 -3.46
C SER A 235 2.93 5.96 -3.62
N VAL A 236 2.96 4.72 -3.11
CA VAL A 236 1.86 3.77 -3.27
C VAL A 236 1.70 2.93 -2.02
N VAL A 237 0.60 3.03 -1.29
CA VAL A 237 0.30 2.21 -0.11
C VAL A 237 -0.49 0.98 -0.52
N GLY A 238 -0.22 -0.16 0.11
CA GLY A 238 -0.95 -1.40 -0.15
C GLY A 238 -0.59 -2.49 0.86
N THR A 239 -1.39 -3.56 0.89
CA THR A 239 -1.18 -4.69 1.80
C THR A 239 -0.27 -5.75 1.16
N LEU A 240 0.45 -6.52 1.97
CA LEU A 240 1.29 -7.60 1.41
C LEU A 240 0.48 -8.85 1.05
N TRP A 241 -0.64 -9.05 1.72
CA TRP A 241 -1.52 -10.21 1.62
C TRP A 241 -2.98 -9.76 1.76
N GLU A 242 -3.88 -10.72 1.58
CA GLU A 242 -5.32 -10.59 1.84
C GLU A 242 -5.58 -10.21 3.30
N VAL A 243 -6.38 -9.17 3.52
CA VAL A 243 -6.70 -8.67 4.86
C VAL A 243 -8.21 -8.81 5.06
N ASP A 244 -8.61 -9.15 6.29
CA ASP A 244 -10.00 -9.16 6.71
C ASP A 244 -10.64 -7.78 6.48
N ASP A 245 -11.86 -7.75 5.96
CA ASP A 245 -12.55 -6.50 5.59
C ASP A 245 -12.70 -5.53 6.77
N ALA A 246 -12.85 -6.03 8.02
CA ALA A 246 -12.94 -5.16 9.19
C ALA A 246 -11.59 -4.51 9.53
N VAL A 247 -10.50 -5.26 9.37
CA VAL A 247 -9.13 -4.74 9.54
C VAL A 247 -8.81 -3.74 8.43
N ALA A 248 -9.13 -4.06 7.17
CA ALA A 248 -8.95 -3.16 6.03
C ALA A 248 -9.67 -1.83 6.27
N LYS A 249 -10.94 -1.88 6.67
CA LYS A 249 -11.74 -0.69 7.02
C LYS A 249 -11.10 0.14 8.14
N HIS A 250 -10.61 -0.50 9.19
CA HIS A 250 -9.94 0.20 10.28
C HIS A 250 -8.67 0.92 9.82
N VAL A 251 -7.86 0.26 8.99
CA VAL A 251 -6.63 0.82 8.42
C VAL A 251 -6.94 2.02 7.52
N VAL A 252 -7.95 1.89 6.65
CA VAL A 252 -8.40 2.96 5.75
C VAL A 252 -8.91 4.15 6.55
N GLU A 253 -9.74 3.92 7.56
CA GLU A 253 -10.24 4.97 8.44
C GLU A 253 -9.11 5.72 9.14
N ALA A 254 -8.16 4.98 9.74
CA ALA A 254 -7.01 5.56 10.41
C ALA A 254 -6.11 6.34 9.44
N PHE A 255 -5.89 5.81 8.23
CA PHE A 255 -5.12 6.45 7.17
C PHE A 255 -5.78 7.77 6.76
N CYS A 256 -7.05 7.74 6.36
CA CYS A 256 -7.78 8.93 5.94
C CYS A 256 -7.88 9.97 7.07
N LYS A 257 -8.13 9.56 8.32
CA LYS A 257 -8.12 10.48 9.47
C LYS A 257 -6.76 11.13 9.71
N TYR A 258 -5.67 10.38 9.62
CA TYR A 258 -4.32 10.94 9.76
C TYR A 258 -3.99 11.91 8.61
N MET A 259 -4.37 11.53 7.40
CA MET A 259 -4.09 12.29 6.18
C MET A 259 -4.92 13.56 6.05
N PHE A 260 -6.19 13.50 6.45
CA PHE A 260 -7.17 14.56 6.19
C PHE A 260 -7.66 15.26 7.47
N GLY A 261 -7.47 14.67 8.65
CA GLY A 261 -7.78 15.32 9.93
C GLY A 261 -6.98 16.59 10.16
N ASP A 262 -5.74 16.63 9.66
CA ASP A 262 -4.86 17.80 9.71
C ASP A 262 -5.25 18.89 8.70
N LEU A 263 -5.94 18.53 7.60
CA LEU A 263 -6.41 19.49 6.60
C LEU A 263 -7.53 20.41 7.13
N LYS A 264 -8.23 20.00 8.20
CA LYS A 264 -9.21 20.86 8.90
C LYS A 264 -8.55 21.95 9.77
N ASN A 265 -7.30 21.77 10.18
CA ASN A 265 -6.58 22.67 11.10
C ASN A 265 -5.47 23.49 10.42
N GLY A 266 -5.44 23.54 9.08
CA GLY A 266 -4.52 24.40 8.31
C GLY A 266 -3.02 24.04 8.42
N THR A 267 -2.66 22.95 9.11
CA THR A 267 -1.26 22.55 9.32
C THR A 267 -1.01 21.20 8.65
N VAL A 268 -0.33 21.21 7.50
CA VAL A 268 0.02 19.98 6.77
C VAL A 268 1.14 19.25 7.51
N ARG A 269 0.81 18.24 8.33
CA ARG A 269 1.79 17.31 8.91
C ARG A 269 1.70 15.89 8.33
N GLY A 270 0.54 15.45 7.85
CA GLY A 270 0.38 14.18 7.16
C GLY A 270 0.40 14.33 5.64
N GLN A 271 1.56 14.20 4.99
CA GLN A 271 1.62 13.78 3.59
C GLN A 271 2.34 12.44 3.50
N PRO A 272 1.92 11.49 2.66
CA PRO A 272 2.72 10.32 2.36
C PRO A 272 4.01 10.78 1.72
N GLY A 273 5.05 10.95 2.54
CA GLY A 273 6.37 11.35 2.06
C GLY A 273 6.89 10.32 1.05
N HIS A 274 7.41 10.81 -0.08
CA HIS A 274 8.37 10.20 -1.01
C HIS A 274 8.48 8.65 -1.05
N SER A 275 8.08 8.04 -2.16
CA SER A 275 8.28 6.61 -2.49
C SER A 275 8.03 5.70 -1.31
N THR A 276 6.78 5.69 -0.84
CA THR A 276 6.39 4.87 0.29
C THR A 276 5.37 3.84 -0.14
N VAL A 277 5.80 2.57 -0.14
CA VAL A 277 4.90 1.47 0.18
C VAL A 277 4.78 1.41 1.69
N LEU A 278 3.72 2.03 2.23
CA LEU A 278 3.33 1.73 3.60
C LEU A 278 2.67 0.37 3.52
N ARG A 279 3.20 -0.53 4.31
CA ARG A 279 2.66 -1.85 4.52
C ARG A 279 2.01 -1.80 5.90
N THR A 280 0.73 -2.10 5.94
CA THR A 280 -0.05 -2.13 7.18
C THR A 280 -0.07 -3.56 7.71
N ARG A 281 -0.13 -3.69 9.04
CA ARG A 281 -0.16 -4.98 9.75
C ARG A 281 -1.47 -5.71 9.55
#